data_AF-A0A932F9I7-F1
#
_entry.id   AF-A0A932F9I7-F1
#
_cell.length_a   1.000
_cell.length_b   1.000
_cell.length_c   1.000
_cell.angle_alpha   90.00
_cell.angle_beta   90.00
_cell.angle_gamma   90.00
#
_symmetry.space_group_name_H-M   'P 1'
#
loop_
_entity.id
_entity.type
_entity.pdbx_description
1 polymer ?
#
loop_
_entity_poly.entity_id
_entity_poly.type
_entity_poly.pdbx_seq_one_letter_code
_entity_poly.pdbx_strand_id
1 'polypeptide(L)'
;MKKLKVQINLEMTVPADWELVQTSEGTPVLKLPNGQFMDLAIEPLFASDPEETWSSTESDDVLNDILDMVESEEIAYEFVTH
;
A
#
# COMPACT_ATOMS: atom_id res chain seq x y z
N MET A 1 -2.49 25.04 -7.13
CA MET A 1 -1.85 23.75 -6.79
C MET A 1 -1.44 23.05 -8.07
N LYS A 2 -0.41 22.18 -8.03
CA LYS A 2 -0.02 21.33 -9.17
C LYS A 2 -0.58 19.93 -8.95
N LYS A 3 -0.96 19.24 -10.02
CA LYS A 3 -1.35 17.82 -9.94
C LYS A 3 -0.11 16.93 -10.06
N LEU A 4 0.03 15.99 -9.14
CA LEU A 4 1.02 14.92 -9.20
C LEU A 4 0.27 13.62 -9.51
N LYS A 5 0.72 12.88 -10.53
CA LYS A 5 0.25 11.51 -10.80
C LYS A 5 1.39 10.56 -10.46
N VAL A 6 1.14 9.67 -9.51
CA VAL A 6 2.04 8.56 -9.16
C VAL A 6 1.40 7.28 -9.68
N GLN A 7 2.19 6.39 -10.26
CA GLN A 7 1.74 5.05 -10.66
C GLN A 7 2.74 4.04 -10.11
N ILE A 8 2.25 3.08 -9.35
CA ILE A 8 3.04 1.99 -8.76
C ILE A 8 2.48 0.70 -9.35
N ASN A 9 3.34 -0.08 -10.02
CA ASN A 9 3.02 -1.43 -10.47
C ASN A 9 3.88 -2.38 -9.65
N LEU A 10 3.24 -3.33 -8.96
CA LEU A 10 3.91 -4.25 -8.06
C LEU A 10 3.63 -5.69 -8.51
N GLU A 11 4.68 -6.40 -8.88
CA GLU A 11 4.65 -7.84 -9.14
C GLU A 11 5.48 -8.53 -8.06
N MET A 12 4.89 -9.53 -7.41
CA MET A 12 5.52 -10.23 -6.28
C MET A 12 5.46 -11.74 -6.47
N THR A 13 6.55 -12.41 -6.11
CA THR A 13 6.48 -13.85 -5.81
C THR A 13 6.08 -14.01 -4.35
N VAL A 14 4.90 -14.57 -4.12
CA VAL A 14 4.36 -14.80 -2.77
C VAL A 14 4.20 -16.29 -2.47
N PRO A 15 4.11 -16.70 -1.19
CA PRO A 15 3.81 -18.08 -0.82
C PRO A 15 2.50 -18.61 -1.42
N ALA A 16 2.49 -19.89 -1.77
CA ALA A 16 1.36 -20.52 -2.46
C ALA A 16 0.11 -20.71 -1.57
N ASP A 17 0.25 -20.59 -0.25
CA ASP A 17 -0.82 -20.77 0.73
C ASP A 17 -1.49 -19.45 1.13
N TRP A 18 -1.16 -18.33 0.46
CA TRP A 18 -1.85 -17.06 0.61
C TRP A 18 -3.13 -17.04 -0.23
N GLU A 19 -4.19 -16.50 0.34
CA GLU A 19 -5.51 -16.41 -0.30
C GLU A 19 -5.91 -14.96 -0.50
N LEU A 20 -6.52 -14.65 -1.65
CA LEU A 20 -7.19 -13.37 -1.85
C LEU A 20 -8.60 -13.43 -1.26
N VAL A 21 -8.93 -12.46 -0.41
CA VAL A 21 -10.25 -12.33 0.19
C VAL A 21 -10.76 -10.90 0.07
N GLN A 22 -12.07 -10.73 0.05
CA GLN A 22 -12.70 -9.42 -0.01
C GLN A 22 -13.21 -9.00 1.37
N THR A 23 -12.95 -7.75 1.76
CA THR A 23 -13.62 -7.14 2.91
C THR A 23 -15.10 -6.88 2.60
N SER A 24 -15.91 -6.62 3.63
CA SER A 24 -17.31 -6.22 3.45
C SER A 24 -17.47 -4.90 2.69
N GLU A 25 -16.41 -4.10 2.62
CA GLU A 25 -16.35 -2.83 1.90
C GLU A 25 -15.86 -2.98 0.46
N GLY A 26 -15.48 -4.20 0.04
CA GLY A 26 -15.07 -4.52 -1.32
C GLY A 26 -13.57 -4.36 -1.59
N THR A 27 -12.78 -4.01 -0.58
CA THR A 27 -11.31 -3.92 -0.68
C THR A 27 -10.69 -5.32 -0.62
N PRO A 28 -9.84 -5.70 -1.59
CA PRO A 28 -9.14 -6.98 -1.55
C PRO A 28 -8.01 -6.93 -0.54
N VAL A 29 -7.86 -8.00 0.26
CA VAL A 29 -6.73 -8.19 1.17
C VAL A 29 -6.19 -9.61 1.03
N LEU A 30 -4.95 -9.82 1.46
CA LEU A 30 -4.32 -11.14 1.51
C LEU A 30 -4.62 -11.79 2.86
N LYS A 31 -5.14 -13.01 2.86
CA LYS A 31 -5.27 -13.86 4.04
C LYS A 31 -4.06 -14.79 4.15
N LEU A 32 -3.41 -14.75 5.31
CA LEU A 32 -2.20 -15.50 5.62
C LEU A 32 -2.54 -16.78 6.43
N PRO A 33 -1.65 -17.80 6.46
CA PRO A 33 -1.92 -19.11 7.07
C PRO A 33 -2.26 -19.10 8.58
N ASN A 34 -1.90 -18.04 9.30
CA ASN A 34 -2.15 -17.89 10.74
C ASN A 34 -3.42 -17.10 11.07
N GLY A 35 -4.28 -16.87 10.07
CA GLY A 35 -5.51 -16.08 10.22
C GLY A 35 -5.26 -14.57 10.29
N GLN A 36 -4.05 -14.11 9.96
CA GLN A 36 -3.80 -12.69 9.73
C GLN A 36 -4.25 -12.27 8.35
N PHE A 37 -4.57 -10.98 8.22
CA PHE A 37 -4.87 -10.35 6.94
C PHE A 37 -3.85 -9.23 6.71
N MET A 38 -3.39 -9.10 5.48
CA MET A 38 -2.44 -8.08 5.05
C MET A 38 -3.06 -7.28 3.92
N ASP A 39 -3.14 -5.98 4.15
CA ASP A 39 -3.42 -4.98 3.13
C ASP A 39 -2.08 -4.39 2.63
N LEU A 40 -2.01 -4.02 1.35
CA LEU A 40 -0.85 -3.36 0.77
C LEU A 40 -1.27 -1.94 0.42
N ALA A 41 -0.80 -0.98 1.22
CA ALA A 41 -1.06 0.43 1.04
C ALA A 41 0.22 1.17 0.63
N ILE A 42 0.04 2.38 0.09
CA ILE A 42 1.15 3.31 -0.13
C ILE A 42 1.50 3.98 1.19
N GLU A 43 2.77 3.91 1.57
CA GLU A 43 3.30 4.61 2.75
C GLU A 43 4.27 5.73 2.31
N PRO A 44 4.00 7.01 2.66
CA PRO A 44 4.95 8.10 2.45
C PRO A 44 6.17 7.95 3.37
N LEU A 45 7.36 8.00 2.77
CA LEU A 45 8.63 8.01 3.50
C LEU A 45 9.30 9.37 3.41
N PHE A 46 10.01 9.74 4.46
CA PHE A 46 10.61 11.06 4.64
C PHE A 46 12.11 10.94 4.91
N ALA A 47 12.82 11.95 4.42
CA ALA A 47 14.23 12.16 4.64
C ALA A 47 14.53 13.67 4.51
N SER A 48 15.46 14.16 5.30
CA SER A 48 16.10 15.47 5.23
C SER A 48 17.25 15.54 4.21
N ASP A 49 17.84 14.39 3.85
CA ASP A 49 18.85 14.24 2.80
C ASP A 49 18.44 13.11 1.83
N PRO A 50 18.41 13.34 0.50
CA PRO A 50 18.06 12.30 -0.47
C PRO A 50 18.92 11.02 -0.40
N GLU A 51 20.14 11.11 0.12
CA GLU A 51 21.09 10.01 0.22
C GLU A 51 21.03 9.26 1.57
N GLU A 52 20.19 9.71 2.52
CA GLU A 52 20.04 9.03 3.81
C GLU A 52 19.00 7.90 3.77
N THR A 53 18.84 7.22 4.90
CA THR A 53 17.77 6.23 5.05
C THR A 53 16.42 6.92 5.18
N TRP A 54 15.49 6.55 4.32
CA TRP A 54 14.12 7.04 4.35
C TRP A 54 13.30 6.24 5.37
N SER A 55 12.46 6.91 6.14
CA SER A 55 11.60 6.27 7.14
C SER A 55 10.19 6.85 7.15
N SER A 56 9.28 6.12 7.77
CA SER A 56 7.95 6.62 8.15
C SER A 56 8.08 7.89 9.01
N THR A 57 7.00 8.67 9.06
CA THR A 57 6.84 9.73 10.05
C THR A 57 6.29 9.13 11.35
N GLU A 58 6.80 9.58 12.50
CA GLU A 58 6.23 9.27 13.83
C GLU A 58 5.04 10.19 14.18
N SER A 59 4.70 11.13 13.29
CA SER A 59 3.60 12.07 13.47
C SER A 59 2.41 11.67 12.61
N ASP A 60 1.34 11.22 13.27
CA ASP A 60 0.06 10.89 12.63
C ASP A 60 -0.53 12.10 11.90
N ASP A 61 -0.38 13.31 12.44
CA ASP A 61 -0.88 14.54 11.80
C ASP A 61 -0.23 14.77 10.43
N VAL A 62 1.11 14.61 10.35
CA VAL A 62 1.83 14.73 9.07
C VAL A 62 1.41 13.63 8.10
N LEU A 63 1.25 12.40 8.58
CA LEU A 63 0.79 11.29 7.73
C LEU A 63 -0.61 11.57 7.18
N ASN A 64 -1.55 11.98 8.04
CA ASN A 64 -2.93 12.28 7.67
C ASN A 64 -3.00 13.45 6.69
N ASP A 65 -2.22 14.51 6.89
CA ASP A 65 -2.14 15.63 5.93
C ASP A 65 -1.70 15.17 4.53
N ILE A 66 -0.82 14.16 4.43
CA ILE A 66 -0.43 13.57 3.14
C ILE A 66 -1.55 12.71 2.57
N LEU A 67 -2.18 11.86 3.38
CA LEU A 67 -3.26 10.98 2.93
C LEU A 67 -4.49 11.79 2.48
N ASP A 68 -4.78 12.93 3.10
CA ASP A 68 -5.84 13.86 2.69
C ASP A 68 -5.61 14.47 1.29
N MET A 69 -4.38 14.45 0.77
CA MET A 69 -4.10 14.90 -0.61
C MET A 69 -4.44 13.85 -1.67
N VAL A 70 -4.77 12.62 -1.29
CA VAL A 70 -5.11 11.54 -2.21
C VAL A 70 -6.54 11.72 -2.73
N GLU A 71 -6.67 12.25 -3.95
CA GLU A 71 -7.99 12.44 -4.59
C GLU A 71 -8.64 11.10 -5.01
N SER A 72 -7.83 10.07 -5.28
CA SER A 72 -8.28 8.73 -5.68
C SER A 72 -7.15 7.72 -5.58
N GLU A 73 -7.46 6.49 -5.17
CA GLU A 73 -6.55 5.35 -5.18
C GLU A 73 -7.24 4.16 -5.85
N GLU A 74 -6.50 3.41 -6.67
CA GLU A 74 -6.96 2.17 -7.28
C GLU A 74 -5.94 1.08 -6.96
N ILE A 75 -6.36 0.09 -6.18
CA ILE A 75 -5.54 -1.07 -5.82
C ILE A 75 -6.22 -2.32 -6.38
N ALA A 76 -5.48 -3.07 -7.19
CA ALA A 76 -5.96 -4.32 -7.79
C ALA A 76 -5.01 -5.46 -7.46
N TYR A 77 -5.56 -6.58 -7.02
CA TYR A 77 -4.82 -7.80 -6.72
C TYR A 77 -5.22 -8.88 -7.70
N GLU A 78 -4.24 -9.53 -8.30
CA GLU A 78 -4.43 -10.64 -9.21
C GLU A 78 -3.34 -11.69 -9.01
N PHE A 79 -3.71 -12.95 -8.88
CA PHE A 79 -2.76 -14.04 -9.00
C PHE A 79 -2.60 -14.43 -10.47
N VAL A 80 -1.39 -14.24 -11.00
CA VAL A 80 -1.06 -14.67 -12.37
C VAL A 80 -0.88 -16.18 -12.41
N THR A 81 -1.81 -16.88 -13.06
CA THR A 81 -1.68 -18.33 -13.33
C THR A 81 -1.11 -18.53 -14.73
N HIS A 82 -0.08 -19.38 -14.86
CA HIS A 82 0.57 -19.73 -16.13
C HIS A 82 0.11 -21.09 -16.62
#